data_AF-A0A1H6ZR63-F1
#
_entry.id   AF-A0A1H6ZR63-F1
#
_cell.length_a   1.000
_cell.length_b   1.000
_cell.length_c   1.000
_cell.angle_alpha   90.00
_cell.angle_beta   90.00
_cell.angle_gamma   90.00
#
_symmetry.space_group_name_H-M   'P 1'
#
loop_
_entity.id
_entity.type
_entity.pdbx_description
1 polymer ?
#
loop_
_entity_poly.entity_id
_entity_poly.type
_entity_poly.pdbx_seq_one_letter_code
_entity_poly.pdbx_strand_id
1 'polypeptide(L)'
;MIGVQITGDTALVTKLEETTGKIKAAAKTSLDMWATELAGYIKMSKLSGDPLHRRSGKLSSSVYPDKRETADTISGGARAGLDVPYPKAHEYGMQRNVVVSAFHRMQTMAWGKPMANPREVLVNQHSSYVNLPERSYMRSALREQAPEGIAELRAAVKEAIGL
;
A
#
# COMPACT_ATOMS: atom_id res chain seq x y z
N MET A 1 -39.60 36.27 -29.32
CA MET A 1 -38.96 34.97 -29.10
C MET A 1 -37.46 35.23 -29.05
N ILE A 2 -36.79 34.96 -27.92
CA ILE A 2 -35.36 35.20 -27.76
C ILE A 2 -34.69 33.83 -27.78
N GLY A 3 -33.76 33.64 -28.73
CA GLY A 3 -32.98 32.42 -28.87
C GLY A 3 -31.50 32.77 -28.87
N VAL A 4 -30.70 31.96 -28.18
CA VAL A 4 -29.24 32.03 -28.22
C VAL A 4 -28.76 30.94 -29.17
N GLN A 5 -27.95 31.32 -30.15
CA GLN A 5 -27.37 30.41 -31.13
C GLN A 5 -25.85 30.42 -30.96
N ILE A 6 -25.24 29.24 -30.79
CA ILE A 6 -23.79 29.08 -30.74
C ILE A 6 -23.33 28.75 -32.16
N THR A 7 -22.52 29.62 -32.74
CA THR A 7 -21.94 29.44 -34.08
C THR A 7 -20.49 28.98 -33.93
N GLY A 8 -20.11 27.85 -34.55
CA GLY A 8 -18.78 27.26 -34.39
C GLY A 8 -18.66 26.24 -33.24
N ASP A 9 -19.76 25.55 -32.94
CA ASP A 9 -19.86 24.49 -31.92
C ASP A 9 -18.80 23.38 -32.05
N THR A 10 -18.44 23.01 -33.28
CA THR A 10 -17.42 21.99 -33.57
C THR A 10 -16.06 22.35 -33.00
N ALA A 11 -15.60 23.59 -33.14
CA ALA A 11 -14.33 24.04 -32.57
C ALA A 11 -14.36 24.07 -31.03
N LEU A 12 -15.52 24.39 -30.45
CA LEU A 12 -15.74 24.34 -29.01
C LEU A 12 -15.67 22.90 -28.49
N VAL A 13 -16.36 21.96 -29.16
CA VAL A 13 -16.38 20.54 -28.80
C VAL A 13 -14.97 19.96 -28.86
N THR A 14 -14.22 20.19 -29.95
CA THR A 14 -12.83 19.73 -30.07
C THR A 14 -11.95 20.28 -28.95
N LYS A 15 -12.09 21.57 -28.60
CA LYS A 15 -11.31 22.17 -27.52
C LYS A 15 -11.67 21.58 -26.15
N LEU A 16 -12.94 21.25 -25.91
CA LEU A 16 -13.39 20.58 -24.69
C LEU A 16 -12.86 19.14 -24.60
N GLU A 17 -12.88 18.39 -25.70
CA GLU A 17 -12.33 17.04 -25.77
C GLU A 17 -10.81 17.02 -25.51
N GLU A 18 -10.06 17.93 -26.15
CA GLU A 18 -8.62 18.09 -25.91
C GLU A 18 -8.31 18.44 -24.45
N THR A 19 -9.08 19.36 -23.87
CA THR A 19 -8.91 19.77 -22.46
C THR A 19 -9.21 18.61 -21.51
N THR A 20 -10.26 17.82 -21.80
CA THR A 20 -10.61 16.61 -21.03
C THR A 20 -9.50 15.58 -21.09
N GLY A 21 -8.91 15.36 -22.28
CA GLY A 21 -7.74 14.49 -22.47
C GLY A 21 -6.53 14.95 -21.64
N LYS A 22 -6.23 16.25 -21.65
CA LYS A 22 -5.14 16.85 -20.85
C LYS A 22 -5.37 16.69 -19.34
N ILE A 23 -6.58 16.96 -18.86
CA ILE A 23 -6.94 16.77 -17.44
C ILE A 23 -6.75 15.32 -17.04
N LYS A 24 -7.25 14.37 -17.85
CA LYS A 24 -7.13 12.94 -17.57
C LYS A 24 -5.66 12.51 -17.49
N ALA A 25 -4.84 12.95 -18.45
CA ALA A 25 -3.42 12.64 -18.49
C ALA A 25 -2.64 13.23 -17.30
N ALA A 26 -2.94 14.48 -16.92
CA ALA A 26 -2.32 15.14 -15.77
C ALA A 26 -2.71 14.46 -14.45
N ALA A 27 -4.00 14.15 -14.28
CA ALA A 27 -4.50 13.45 -13.10
C ALA A 27 -3.88 12.06 -12.96
N LYS A 28 -3.76 11.32 -14.06
CA LYS A 28 -3.09 10.02 -14.09
C LYS A 28 -1.63 10.12 -13.67
N THR A 29 -0.88 11.03 -14.28
CA THR A 29 0.55 11.21 -13.99
C THR A 29 0.77 11.54 -12.52
N SER A 30 -0.01 12.48 -11.97
CA SER A 30 0.06 12.86 -10.56
C SER A 30 -0.29 11.70 -9.62
N LEU A 31 -1.38 10.96 -9.88
CA LEU A 31 -1.75 9.80 -9.06
C LEU A 31 -0.72 8.66 -9.14
N ASP A 32 -0.11 8.44 -10.30
CA ASP A 32 0.92 7.41 -10.49
C ASP A 32 2.21 7.75 -9.75
N MET A 33 2.59 9.03 -9.71
CA MET A 33 3.70 9.53 -8.90
C MET A 33 3.40 9.35 -7.41
N TRP A 34 2.29 9.89 -6.94
CA TRP A 34 1.88 9.79 -5.54
C TRP A 34 1.76 8.33 -5.05
N ALA A 35 1.23 7.42 -5.88
CA ALA A 35 1.18 5.99 -5.55
C ALA A 35 2.59 5.40 -5.33
N THR A 36 3.57 5.85 -6.11
CA THR A 36 4.97 5.41 -6.01
C THR A 36 5.62 5.97 -4.73
N GLU A 37 5.36 7.23 -4.42
CA GLU A 37 5.84 7.89 -3.20
C GLU A 37 5.23 7.29 -1.95
N LEU A 38 3.90 7.05 -1.94
CA LEU A 38 3.21 6.36 -0.85
C LEU A 38 3.82 4.98 -0.58
N ALA A 39 4.10 4.20 -1.62
CA ALA A 39 4.76 2.91 -1.47
C ALA A 39 6.19 3.05 -0.91
N GLY A 40 6.93 4.10 -1.31
CA GLY A 40 8.24 4.44 -0.75
C GLY A 40 8.17 4.83 0.73
N TYR A 41 7.22 5.72 1.09
CA TYR A 41 7.00 6.18 2.45
C TYR A 41 6.66 5.03 3.40
N ILE A 42 5.78 4.11 2.98
CA ILE A 42 5.47 2.89 3.74
C ILE A 42 6.74 2.07 4.02
N LYS A 43 7.58 1.88 2.99
CA LYS A 43 8.81 1.09 3.11
C LYS A 43 9.85 1.75 4.02
N MET A 44 10.02 3.05 3.92
CA MET A 44 11.11 3.81 4.57
C MET A 44 10.76 4.34 5.96
N SER A 45 9.48 4.62 6.23
CA SER A 45 9.04 5.18 7.51
C SER A 45 8.36 4.10 8.36
N LYS A 46 7.29 3.49 7.85
CA LYS A 46 6.43 2.61 8.66
C LYS A 46 6.95 1.18 8.85
N LEU A 47 7.69 0.65 7.87
CA LEU A 47 8.22 -0.73 7.88
C LEU A 47 9.68 -0.85 8.30
N SER A 48 10.41 0.26 8.40
CA SER A 48 11.75 0.35 8.98
C SER A 48 11.82 1.03 10.33
N GLY A 49 10.71 1.63 10.80
CA GLY A 49 10.61 2.33 12.07
C GLY A 49 9.34 1.97 12.85
N ASP A 50 8.51 2.97 13.15
CA ASP A 50 7.27 2.82 13.92
C ASP A 50 6.07 2.71 12.95
N PRO A 51 5.23 1.65 13.00
CA PRO A 51 5.06 0.64 14.06
C PRO A 51 5.82 -0.68 13.88
N LEU A 52 6.56 -0.87 12.79
CA LEU A 52 7.24 -2.12 12.48
C LEU A 52 8.74 -1.92 12.29
N HIS A 53 9.51 -2.55 13.19
CA HIS A 53 10.95 -2.64 13.04
C HIS A 53 11.32 -3.74 12.04
N ARG A 54 12.16 -3.39 11.05
CA ARG A 54 12.58 -4.30 9.98
C ARG A 54 13.36 -5.48 10.53
N ARG A 55 12.86 -6.71 10.30
CA ARG A 55 13.59 -7.96 10.61
C ARG A 55 14.35 -8.54 9.42
N SER A 56 13.66 -8.83 8.32
CA SER A 56 14.24 -9.47 7.13
C SER A 56 14.06 -8.68 5.84
N GLY A 57 13.27 -7.60 5.86
CA GLY A 57 12.93 -6.80 4.66
C GLY A 57 11.94 -7.44 3.70
N LYS A 58 11.49 -8.69 3.94
CA LYS A 58 10.53 -9.38 3.06
C LYS A 58 9.16 -8.69 3.02
N LEU A 59 8.74 -8.08 4.13
CA LEU A 59 7.49 -7.30 4.17
C LEU A 59 7.60 -6.04 3.33
N SER A 60 8.69 -5.28 3.50
CA SER A 60 8.94 -4.06 2.73
C SER A 60 9.09 -4.32 1.23
N SER A 61 9.72 -5.44 0.83
CA SER A 61 9.81 -5.81 -0.58
C SER A 61 8.45 -6.13 -1.18
N SER A 62 7.50 -6.63 -0.37
CA SER A 62 6.15 -7.00 -0.82
C SER A 62 5.16 -5.83 -0.97
N VAL A 63 5.60 -4.59 -0.71
CA VAL A 63 4.79 -3.38 -0.90
C VAL A 63 5.04 -2.81 -2.28
N TYR A 64 3.97 -2.53 -3.02
CA TYR A 64 4.03 -2.02 -4.38
C TYR A 64 3.00 -0.91 -4.59
N PRO A 65 3.28 0.07 -5.47
CA PRO A 65 2.25 1.01 -5.91
C PRO A 65 1.12 0.27 -6.62
N ASP A 66 -0.12 0.61 -6.28
CA ASP A 66 -1.33 0.08 -6.89
C ASP A 66 -1.90 1.16 -7.81
N LYS A 67 -1.71 0.97 -9.11
CA LYS A 67 -2.11 1.91 -10.16
C LYS A 67 -3.18 1.24 -11.00
N ARG A 68 -4.39 1.81 -11.04
CA ARG A 68 -5.46 1.29 -11.89
C ARG A 68 -6.08 2.40 -12.71
N GLU A 69 -6.27 2.09 -13.97
CA GLU A 69 -7.05 2.89 -14.89
C GLU A 69 -8.14 2.00 -15.49
N THR A 70 -9.36 2.51 -15.44
CA THR A 70 -10.53 1.97 -16.12
C THR A 70 -11.12 3.06 -17.01
N ALA A 71 -12.21 2.76 -17.73
CA ALA A 71 -12.89 3.78 -18.55
C ALA A 71 -13.27 5.02 -17.73
N ASP A 72 -13.77 4.80 -16.51
CA ASP A 72 -14.42 5.84 -15.70
C ASP A 72 -13.67 6.18 -14.41
N THR A 73 -12.56 5.50 -14.11
CA THR A 73 -11.85 5.68 -12.83
C THR A 73 -10.35 5.55 -13.00
N ILE A 74 -9.64 6.53 -12.45
CA ILE A 74 -8.19 6.49 -12.21
C ILE A 74 -8.00 6.42 -10.70
N SER A 75 -7.26 5.42 -10.22
CA SER A 75 -6.93 5.27 -8.80
C SER A 75 -5.45 4.99 -8.61
N GLY A 76 -4.83 5.74 -7.70
CA GLY A 76 -3.50 5.46 -7.16
C GLY A 76 -3.59 4.98 -5.71
N GLY A 77 -2.63 4.18 -5.28
CA GLY A 77 -2.55 3.68 -3.90
C GLY A 77 -1.35 2.77 -3.69
N ALA A 78 -1.38 1.98 -2.61
CA ALA A 78 -0.36 0.99 -2.31
C ALA A 78 -1.01 -0.34 -1.92
N ARG A 79 -0.36 -1.44 -2.33
CA ARG A 79 -0.77 -2.81 -2.01
C ARG A 79 0.39 -3.56 -1.34
N ALA A 80 0.07 -4.41 -0.37
CA ALA A 80 1.04 -5.28 0.28
C ALA A 80 0.61 -6.75 0.22
N GLY A 81 1.58 -7.67 0.18
CA GLY A 81 1.33 -9.08 0.46
C GLY A 81 1.04 -9.99 -0.71
N LEU A 82 1.53 -9.66 -1.91
CA LEU A 82 1.54 -10.59 -3.03
C LEU A 82 2.32 -11.87 -2.69
N ASP A 83 3.48 -11.73 -2.03
CA ASP A 83 4.42 -12.85 -1.78
C ASP A 83 4.56 -13.23 -0.30
N VAL A 84 3.70 -12.67 0.56
CA VAL A 84 3.89 -12.73 2.01
C VAL A 84 2.55 -12.91 2.73
N PRO A 85 2.41 -13.89 3.63
CA PRO A 85 1.11 -14.23 4.23
C PRO A 85 0.71 -13.35 5.43
N TYR A 86 1.68 -12.71 6.10
CA TYR A 86 1.50 -11.95 7.32
C TYR A 86 1.24 -10.42 7.24
N PRO A 87 1.20 -9.72 6.09
CA PRO A 87 0.93 -8.28 6.03
C PRO A 87 -0.40 -7.88 6.65
N LYS A 88 -1.49 -8.61 6.34
CA LYS A 88 -2.81 -8.36 6.92
C LYS A 88 -2.84 -8.55 8.43
N ALA A 89 -2.14 -9.57 8.93
CA ALA A 89 -2.06 -9.84 10.37
C ALA A 89 -1.35 -8.69 11.11
N HIS A 90 -0.36 -8.04 10.50
CA HIS A 90 0.23 -6.83 11.09
C HIS A 90 -0.69 -5.62 10.95
N GLU A 91 -1.31 -5.40 9.80
CA GLU A 91 -2.14 -4.22 9.54
C GLU A 91 -3.40 -4.13 10.43
N TYR A 92 -4.00 -5.27 10.78
CA TYR A 92 -5.27 -5.36 11.53
C TYR A 92 -5.14 -6.09 12.87
N GLY A 93 -3.96 -6.61 13.20
CA GLY A 93 -3.79 -7.52 14.33
C GLY A 93 -4.35 -8.92 14.02
N MET A 94 -4.11 -9.84 14.95
CA MET A 94 -4.61 -11.21 14.85
C MET A 94 -4.74 -11.85 16.23
N GLN A 95 -5.95 -12.31 16.54
CA GLN A 95 -6.28 -13.04 17.76
C GLN A 95 -6.99 -14.33 17.41
N ARG A 96 -6.24 -15.41 17.22
CA ARG A 96 -6.80 -16.74 16.96
C ARG A 96 -5.80 -17.85 17.24
N ASN A 97 -6.32 -19.06 17.39
CA ASN A 97 -5.52 -20.27 17.31
C ASN A 97 -5.02 -20.47 15.88
N VAL A 98 -3.72 -20.72 15.72
CA VAL A 98 -3.11 -21.14 14.47
C VAL A 98 -2.52 -22.52 14.62
N VAL A 99 -2.58 -23.27 13.53
CA VAL A 99 -1.89 -24.53 13.41
C VAL A 99 -0.47 -24.24 12.94
N VAL A 100 0.51 -24.57 13.79
CA VAL A 100 1.93 -24.48 13.44
C VAL A 100 2.34 -25.82 12.86
N SER A 101 2.77 -25.84 11.59
CA SER A 101 3.29 -27.05 10.93
C SER A 101 4.51 -27.60 11.67
N ALA A 102 4.74 -28.91 11.56
CA ALA A 102 5.93 -29.53 12.14
C ALA A 102 7.22 -28.93 11.52
N PHE A 103 8.24 -28.72 12.34
CA PHE A 103 9.52 -28.17 11.89
C PHE A 103 10.68 -28.67 12.73
N HIS A 104 11.87 -28.68 12.14
CA HIS A 104 13.11 -28.96 12.85
C HIS A 104 13.61 -27.71 13.56
N ARG A 105 14.06 -27.89 14.80
CA ARG A 105 14.65 -26.83 15.61
C ARG A 105 15.86 -27.36 16.33
N MET A 106 16.91 -26.54 16.39
CA MET A 106 18.00 -26.76 17.34
C MET A 106 17.53 -26.41 18.76
N GLN A 107 17.46 -27.43 19.62
CA GLN A 107 17.15 -27.25 21.03
C GLN A 107 18.44 -26.95 21.79
N THR A 108 18.57 -25.72 22.27
CA THR A 108 19.69 -25.24 23.08
C THR A 108 19.38 -25.21 24.58
N MET A 109 18.09 -25.30 24.94
CA MET A 109 17.59 -25.16 26.31
C MET A 109 16.59 -26.28 26.62
N ALA A 110 16.66 -26.80 27.85
CA ALA A 110 15.68 -27.76 28.37
C ALA A 110 15.42 -27.45 29.86
N TRP A 111 14.14 -27.43 30.27
CA TRP A 111 13.73 -27.07 31.64
C TRP A 111 14.34 -25.75 32.15
N GLY A 112 14.47 -24.75 31.27
CA GLY A 112 15.04 -23.45 31.60
C GLY A 112 16.56 -23.41 31.77
N LYS A 113 17.27 -24.51 31.50
CA LYS A 113 18.74 -24.59 31.58
C LYS A 113 19.36 -24.82 30.20
N PRO A 114 20.56 -24.25 29.92
CA PRO A 114 21.28 -24.52 28.69
C PRO A 114 21.71 -25.99 28.66
N MET A 115 21.55 -26.63 27.50
CA MET A 115 21.99 -28.00 27.28
C MET A 115 23.49 -28.02 26.99
N ALA A 116 24.24 -28.95 27.60
CA ALA A 116 25.66 -29.12 27.32
C ALA A 116 25.92 -29.47 25.84
N ASN A 117 25.03 -30.26 25.24
CA ASN A 117 25.07 -30.64 23.83
C ASN A 117 23.73 -30.28 23.16
N PRO A 118 23.65 -29.15 22.43
CA PRO A 118 22.48 -28.82 21.62
C PRO A 118 22.20 -29.92 20.59
N ARG A 119 20.92 -30.23 20.39
CA ARG A 119 20.50 -31.27 19.43
C ARG A 119 19.37 -30.78 18.55
N GLU A 120 19.30 -31.31 17.35
CA GLU A 120 18.17 -31.09 16.46
C GLU A 120 16.98 -31.93 16.90
N VAL A 121 15.82 -31.30 17.04
CA VAL A 121 14.57 -31.97 17.42
C VAL A 121 13.48 -31.65 16.41
N LEU A 122 12.64 -32.65 16.14
CA LEU A 122 11.40 -32.45 15.40
C LEU A 122 10.34 -31.94 16.37
N VAL A 123 9.87 -30.71 16.15
CA VAL A 123 8.70 -30.17 16.83
C VAL A 123 7.48 -30.59 16.04
N ASN A 124 6.61 -31.40 16.64
CA ASN A 124 5.36 -31.83 16.01
C ASN A 124 4.41 -30.65 15.79
N GLN A 125 3.51 -30.85 14.83
CA GLN A 125 2.43 -29.91 14.57
C GLN A 125 1.60 -29.70 15.83
N HIS A 126 1.31 -28.44 16.16
CA HIS A 126 0.52 -28.09 17.34
C HIS A 126 -0.28 -26.80 17.11
N SER A 127 -1.34 -26.65 17.89
CA SER A 127 -2.09 -25.39 17.95
C SER A 127 -1.38 -24.41 18.87
N SER A 128 -1.25 -23.17 18.42
CA SER A 128 -0.71 -22.06 19.22
C SER A 128 -1.68 -20.88 19.17
N TYR A 129 -1.97 -20.30 20.33
CA TYR A 129 -2.78 -19.08 20.39
C TYR A 129 -1.90 -17.88 20.05
N VAL A 130 -2.22 -17.19 18.96
CA VAL A 130 -1.53 -15.96 18.54
C VAL A 130 -2.34 -14.78 19.01
N ASN A 131 -1.71 -13.91 19.81
CA ASN A 131 -2.19 -12.58 20.15
C ASN A 131 -1.22 -11.54 19.58
N LEU A 132 -1.45 -11.15 18.33
CA LEU A 132 -0.66 -10.15 17.63
C LEU A 132 -1.42 -8.81 17.66
N PRO A 133 -0.86 -7.75 18.26
CA PRO A 133 -1.50 -6.44 18.25
C PRO A 133 -1.51 -5.82 16.85
N GLU A 134 -2.51 -4.98 16.60
CA GLU A 134 -2.61 -4.17 15.39
C GLU A 134 -1.45 -3.18 15.27
N ARG A 135 -0.88 -3.12 14.06
CA ARG A 135 0.18 -2.20 13.66
C ARG A 135 -0.15 -1.65 12.29
N SER A 136 -1.14 -0.76 12.25
CA SER A 136 -1.61 -0.10 11.02
C SER A 136 -0.47 0.71 10.39
N TYR A 137 0.16 0.17 9.36
CA TYR A 137 1.26 0.80 8.64
C TYR A 137 0.81 1.34 7.28
N MET A 138 -0.20 0.72 6.64
CA MET A 138 -0.74 1.22 5.37
C MET A 138 -1.80 2.29 5.58
N ARG A 139 -2.77 2.06 6.49
CA ARG A 139 -3.85 3.03 6.72
C ARG A 139 -3.34 4.32 7.36
N SER A 140 -2.36 4.23 8.24
CA SER A 140 -1.69 5.41 8.83
C SER A 140 -0.91 6.18 7.78
N ALA A 141 -0.08 5.51 6.97
CA ALA A 141 0.65 6.13 5.87
C ALA A 141 -0.29 6.83 4.87
N LEU A 142 -1.39 6.17 4.49
CA LEU A 142 -2.39 6.77 3.61
C LEU A 142 -2.98 8.04 4.22
N ARG A 143 -3.34 8.03 5.50
CA ARG A 143 -3.89 9.21 6.18
C ARG A 143 -2.90 10.37 6.23
N GLU A 144 -1.62 10.07 6.44
CA GLU A 144 -0.55 11.06 6.53
C GLU A 144 -0.18 11.65 5.17
N GLN A 145 -0.20 10.85 4.10
CA GLN A 145 0.24 11.26 2.75
C GLN A 145 -0.89 11.65 1.80
N ALA A 146 -2.16 11.34 2.13
CA ALA A 146 -3.30 11.74 1.30
C ALA A 146 -3.45 13.26 1.11
N PRO A 147 -3.25 14.12 2.14
CA PRO A 147 -3.38 15.57 1.95
C PRO A 147 -2.40 16.14 0.91
N GLU A 148 -1.17 15.65 0.92
CA GLU A 148 -0.10 16.04 -0.01
C GLU A 148 -0.44 15.59 -1.45
N GLY A 149 -0.79 14.31 -1.64
CA GLY A 149 -1.21 13.81 -2.95
C GLY A 149 -2.45 14.50 -3.52
N ILE A 150 -3.42 14.87 -2.67
CA ILE A 150 -4.59 15.65 -3.10
C ILE A 150 -4.18 17.06 -3.55
N ALA A 151 -3.22 17.68 -2.86
CA ALA A 151 -2.72 19.01 -3.24
C ALA A 151 -1.98 18.96 -4.58
N GLU A 152 -1.12 17.96 -4.79
CA GLU A 152 -0.41 17.73 -6.05
C GLU A 152 -1.36 17.45 -7.21
N LEU A 153 -2.36 16.61 -7.00
CA LEU A 153 -3.39 16.32 -8.00
C LEU A 153 -4.14 17.60 -8.41
N ARG A 154 -4.51 18.44 -7.43
CA ARG A 154 -5.16 19.73 -7.69
C ARG A 154 -4.25 20.67 -8.49
N ALA A 155 -2.96 20.72 -8.17
CA ALA A 155 -2.00 21.54 -8.89
C ALA A 155 -1.82 21.07 -10.34
N ALA A 156 -1.65 19.76 -10.55
CA ALA A 156 -1.51 19.17 -11.88
C ALA A 156 -2.75 19.41 -12.76
N VAL A 157 -3.95 19.31 -12.19
CA VAL A 157 -5.19 19.59 -12.93
C VAL A 157 -5.32 21.07 -13.28
N LYS A 158 -4.96 21.97 -12.36
CA LYS A 158 -4.95 23.43 -12.61
C LYS A 158 -4.02 23.81 -13.75
N GLU A 159 -2.80 23.29 -13.72
CA GLU A 159 -1.82 23.49 -14.79
C GLU A 159 -2.34 22.98 -16.14
N ALA A 160 -3.00 21.82 -16.15
CA ALA A 160 -3.58 21.24 -17.38
C ALA A 160 -4.69 22.09 -18.01
N ILE A 161 -5.41 22.88 -17.22
CA ILE A 161 -6.46 23.80 -17.68
C ILE A 161 -5.96 25.25 -17.85
N GLY A 162 -4.70 25.52 -17.54
CA GLY A 162 -4.09 26.85 -17.66
C GLY A 162 -4.51 27.84 -16.57
N LEU A 163 -4.79 27.36 -15.36
CA LEU A 163 -5.09 28.17 -14.15
C LEU A 163 -3.98 28.04 -13.11
#